data_AF-A0AAV9E7F9-F1
#
_entry.id   AF-A0AAV9E7F9-F1
#
_cell.length_a   1.000
_cell.length_b   1.000
_cell.length_c   1.000
_cell.angle_alpha   90.00
_cell.angle_beta   90.00
_cell.angle_gamma   90.00
#
_symmetry.space_group_name_H-M   'P 1'
#
loop_
_entity.id
_entity.type
_entity.pdbx_description
1 polymer ?
#
loop_
_entity_poly.entity_id
_entity_poly.type
_entity_poly.pdbx_seq_one_letter_code
_entity_poly.pdbx_strand_id
1 'polypeptide(L)'
;MGMTTEETVLPMQEMGMTTEEVRKGGFHLLVVFGGVAVATGEVYMDDDAELEMGVKRGRWSLVRVKGEVDGGVVRVVSNVENGWFALMGG
;
A
#
# COMPACT_ATOMS: atom_id res chain seq x y z
N MET A 1 -20.24 4.90 -6.29
CA MET A 1 -19.19 5.94 -6.28
C MET A 1 -18.02 5.35 -7.04
N GLY A 2 -17.89 5.67 -8.32
CA GLY A 2 -16.79 5.15 -9.14
C GLY A 2 -15.51 5.87 -8.74
N MET A 3 -14.48 5.13 -8.34
CA MET A 3 -13.12 5.69 -8.27
C MET A 3 -12.75 6.10 -9.69
N THR A 4 -12.58 7.40 -9.93
CA THR A 4 -11.85 7.86 -11.10
C THR A 4 -10.39 7.51 -10.84
N THR A 5 -9.79 6.70 -11.71
CA THR A 5 -8.39 6.20 -11.62
C THR A 5 -7.34 7.29 -11.85
N GLU A 6 -7.76 8.54 -11.96
CA GLU A 6 -6.90 9.65 -12.39
C GLU A 6 -6.03 10.17 -11.24
N GLU A 7 -6.37 9.88 -9.97
CA GLU A 7 -5.64 10.35 -8.78
C GLU A 7 -5.40 9.25 -7.73
N THR A 8 -4.55 8.27 -8.06
CA THR A 8 -4.37 7.07 -7.24
C THR A 8 -2.92 6.73 -6.96
N VAL A 9 -2.68 6.08 -5.82
CA VAL A 9 -1.46 5.32 -5.57
C VAL A 9 -1.82 3.84 -5.67
N LEU A 10 -1.15 3.12 -6.57
CA LEU A 10 -1.32 1.68 -6.75
C LEU A 10 -0.05 0.95 -6.29
N PRO A 11 -0.07 0.31 -5.12
CA PRO A 11 0.97 -0.61 -4.69
C PRO A 11 0.91 -1.90 -5.51
N MET A 12 2.04 -2.31 -6.06
CA MET A 12 2.18 -3.49 -6.92
C MET A 12 3.38 -4.30 -6.48
N GLN A 13 3.32 -5.62 -6.64
CA GLN A 13 4.47 -6.50 -6.42
C GLN A 13 4.98 -7.05 -7.75
N GLU A 14 6.21 -7.55 -7.75
CA GLU A 14 6.77 -8.23 -8.91
C GLU A 14 5.98 -9.51 -9.22
N MET A 15 6.00 -9.93 -10.48
CA MET A 15 5.37 -11.18 -10.89
C MET A 15 6.16 -12.39 -10.34
N GLY A 16 5.46 -13.44 -9.95
CA GLY A 16 6.05 -14.71 -9.53
C GLY A 16 5.15 -15.88 -9.88
N MET A 17 5.67 -17.09 -9.74
CA MET A 17 4.93 -18.32 -10.02
C MET A 17 3.95 -18.68 -8.90
N THR A 18 4.29 -18.29 -7.66
CA THR A 18 3.46 -18.51 -6.48
C THR A 18 3.27 -17.21 -5.70
N THR A 19 2.15 -17.11 -4.97
CA THR A 19 1.90 -15.97 -4.07
C THR A 19 2.93 -15.88 -2.95
N GLU A 20 3.42 -17.02 -2.47
CA GLU A 20 4.47 -17.09 -1.43
C GLU A 20 5.79 -16.44 -1.90
N GLU A 21 6.18 -16.67 -3.16
CA GLU A 21 7.37 -16.04 -3.73
C GLU A 21 7.16 -14.53 -3.92
N VAL A 22 6.01 -14.11 -4.46
CA VAL A 22 5.68 -12.69 -4.69
C VAL A 22 5.68 -11.90 -3.38
N ARG A 23 5.14 -12.48 -2.29
CA ARG A 23 5.04 -11.83 -0.97
C ARG A 23 6.38 -11.53 -0.31
N LYS A 24 7.44 -12.25 -0.67
CA LYS A 24 8.81 -12.00 -0.16
C LYS A 24 9.44 -10.76 -0.81
N GLY A 25 8.88 -10.29 -1.92
CA GLY A 25 9.32 -9.10 -2.65
C GLY A 25 8.79 -7.81 -2.04
N GLY A 26 9.39 -6.69 -2.45
CA GLY A 26 8.92 -5.36 -2.10
C GLY A 26 7.73 -4.90 -2.94
N PHE A 27 7.25 -3.68 -2.65
CA PHE A 27 6.23 -3.01 -3.43
C PHE A 27 6.83 -1.94 -4.36
N HIS A 28 6.34 -1.89 -5.59
CA HIS A 28 6.43 -0.74 -6.48
C HIS A 28 5.16 0.10 -6.35
N LEU A 29 5.30 1.41 -6.17
CA LEU A 29 4.16 2.33 -6.11
C LEU A 29 4.01 3.05 -7.44
N LEU A 30 2.88 2.87 -8.13
CA LEU A 30 2.48 3.72 -9.24
C LEU A 30 1.64 4.88 -8.69
N VAL A 31 2.15 6.11 -8.80
CA VAL A 31 1.47 7.31 -8.30
C VAL A 31 1.00 8.14 -9.49
N VAL A 32 -0.31 8.34 -9.60
CA VAL A 32 -0.97 9.10 -10.67
C VAL A 32 -1.59 10.35 -10.05
N PHE A 33 -1.19 11.53 -10.51
CA PHE A 33 -1.66 12.81 -9.99
C PHE A 33 -2.77 13.47 -10.82
N GLY A 34 -3.07 12.95 -12.02
CA GLY A 34 -4.21 13.44 -12.82
C GLY A 34 -4.27 14.97 -12.94
N GLY A 35 -5.47 15.53 -12.73
CA GLY A 35 -5.70 16.97 -12.74
C GLY A 35 -5.59 17.64 -11.36
N VAL A 36 -5.27 16.88 -10.31
CA VAL A 36 -5.32 17.33 -8.91
C VAL A 36 -3.93 17.22 -8.27
N ALA A 37 -3.68 18.00 -7.23
CA ALA A 37 -2.39 17.99 -6.54
C ALA A 37 -2.18 16.81 -5.58
N VAL A 38 -3.13 15.87 -5.44
CA VAL A 38 -3.08 14.82 -4.40
C VAL A 38 -3.53 13.49 -4.96
N ALA A 39 -2.78 12.43 -4.62
CA ALA A 39 -3.11 11.04 -4.92
C ALA A 39 -3.09 10.21 -3.63
N THR A 40 -3.96 9.21 -3.53
CA THR A 40 -4.00 8.32 -2.34
C THR A 40 -4.14 6.85 -2.73
N GLY A 41 -3.64 5.98 -1.87
CA GLY A 41 -3.83 4.54 -1.97
C GLY A 41 -3.45 3.85 -0.68
N GLU A 42 -3.78 2.56 -0.60
CA GLU A 42 -3.51 1.76 0.60
C GLU A 42 -3.16 0.32 0.24
N VAL A 43 -2.42 -0.34 1.13
CA VAL A 43 -2.15 -1.76 1.08
C VAL A 43 -2.31 -2.35 2.47
N TYR A 44 -3.10 -3.42 2.55
CA TYR A 44 -3.27 -4.24 3.73
C TYR A 44 -2.47 -5.53 3.56
N MET A 45 -1.77 -5.94 4.60
CA MET A 45 -0.93 -7.13 4.64
C MET A 45 -1.22 -7.91 5.91
N ASP A 46 -1.44 -9.22 5.81
CA ASP A 46 -1.60 -10.14 6.93
C ASP A 46 -1.03 -11.53 6.60
N ASP A 47 -1.26 -12.49 7.50
CA ASP A 47 -0.74 -13.86 7.42
C ASP A 47 -1.61 -14.80 6.56
N ASP A 48 -2.67 -14.30 5.90
CA ASP A 48 -3.71 -15.07 5.20
C ASP A 48 -4.40 -16.17 6.04
N ALA A 49 -4.13 -16.27 7.34
CA ALA A 49 -4.60 -17.39 8.17
C ALA A 49 -5.83 -17.05 8.99
N GLU A 50 -6.06 -15.75 9.26
CA GLU A 50 -7.19 -15.30 10.06
C GLU A 50 -8.50 -15.28 9.27
N LEU A 51 -9.55 -15.82 9.89
CA LEU A 51 -10.92 -15.76 9.37
C LEU A 51 -11.47 -14.33 9.29
N GLU A 52 -11.02 -13.45 10.19
CA GLU A 52 -11.47 -12.05 10.26
C GLU A 52 -10.28 -11.11 10.15
N MET A 53 -10.30 -10.23 9.15
CA MET A 53 -9.25 -9.25 8.89
C MET A 53 -9.14 -8.25 10.04
N GLY A 54 -7.92 -7.87 10.40
CA GLY A 54 -7.68 -6.73 11.29
C GLY A 54 -7.92 -6.96 12.79
N VAL A 55 -8.38 -8.14 13.22
CA VAL A 55 -8.79 -8.36 14.62
C VAL A 55 -7.61 -8.45 15.58
N LYS A 56 -6.63 -9.32 15.29
CA LYS A 56 -5.51 -9.57 16.19
C LYS A 56 -4.36 -8.63 15.87
N ARG A 57 -4.07 -7.70 16.79
CA ARG A 57 -2.90 -6.83 16.72
C ARG A 57 -1.62 -7.64 16.51
N GLY A 58 -0.73 -7.12 15.65
CA GLY A 58 0.56 -7.72 15.36
C GLY A 58 0.55 -8.83 14.30
N ARG A 59 -0.61 -9.16 13.72
CA ARG A 59 -0.74 -10.12 12.60
C ARG A 59 -1.15 -9.49 11.27
N TRP A 60 -1.13 -8.17 11.24
CA TRP A 60 -1.43 -7.42 10.04
C TRP A 60 -0.74 -6.06 10.11
N SER A 61 -0.56 -5.44 8.95
CA SER A 61 -0.16 -4.06 8.79
C SER A 61 -1.04 -3.40 7.74
N LEU A 62 -1.37 -2.12 7.95
CA LEU A 62 -2.04 -1.30 6.96
C LEU A 62 -1.16 -0.09 6.65
N VAL A 63 -0.81 0.07 5.39
CA VAL A 63 0.00 1.19 4.91
C VAL A 63 -0.89 2.06 4.04
N ARG A 64 -1.08 3.31 4.43
CA ARG A 64 -1.76 4.32 3.62
C ARG A 64 -0.73 5.27 3.04
N VAL A 65 -0.74 5.44 1.73
CA VAL A 65 0.19 6.30 1.01
C VAL A 65 -0.57 7.52 0.47
N LYS A 66 0.03 8.69 0.65
CA LYS A 66 -0.40 9.94 0.04
C LYS A 66 0.73 10.48 -0.82
N GLY A 67 0.44 10.74 -2.09
CA GLY A 67 1.25 11.60 -2.94
C GLY A 67 0.70 13.02 -2.92
N GLU A 68 1.56 14.03 -2.98
CA GLU A 68 1.16 15.41 -3.24
C GLU A 68 2.17 16.14 -4.15
N VAL A 69 1.67 17.07 -4.97
CA VAL A 69 2.47 18.00 -5.78
C VAL A 69 2.22 19.42 -5.29
N ASP A 70 3.27 20.07 -4.79
CA ASP A 70 3.19 21.45 -4.31
C ASP A 70 4.45 22.22 -4.74
N GLY A 71 4.25 23.38 -5.37
CA GLY A 71 5.36 24.23 -5.85
C GLY A 71 6.34 23.54 -6.80
N GLY A 72 5.90 22.55 -7.57
CA GLY A 72 6.76 21.74 -8.46
C GLY A 72 7.54 20.63 -7.75
N VAL A 73 7.31 20.42 -6.45
CA VAL A 73 7.89 19.33 -5.66
C VAL A 73 6.86 18.22 -5.50
N VAL A 74 7.27 16.99 -5.80
CA VAL A 74 6.48 15.78 -5.50
C VAL A 74 6.91 15.25 -4.13
N ARG A 75 5.94 15.03 -3.24
CA ARG A 75 6.14 14.33 -1.96
C ARG A 75 5.28 13.08 -1.92
N VAL A 76 5.86 11.99 -1.45
CA VAL A 76 5.16 10.73 -1.20
C VAL A 76 5.41 10.35 0.24
N VAL A 77 4.34 10.20 1.03
CA VAL A 77 4.39 9.90 2.45
C VAL A 77 3.50 8.71 2.78
N SER A 78 3.93 7.90 3.73
CA SER A 78 3.16 6.75 4.22
C SER A 78 2.79 6.92 5.70
N ASN A 79 1.57 6.55 6.06
CA ASN A 79 1.16 6.28 7.42
C ASN A 79 1.02 4.76 7.59
N VAL A 80 1.67 4.20 8.62
CA VAL A 80 1.72 2.75 8.87
C VAL A 80 1.05 2.41 10.19
N GLU A 81 0.00 1.60 10.13
CA GLU A 81 -0.66 1.03 11.29
C GLU A 81 -0.20 -0.41 11.50
N ASN A 82 0.03 -0.79 12.76
CA ASN A 82 0.52 -2.13 13.16
C ASN A 82 1.75 -2.60 12.36
N GLY A 83 2.68 -1.69 12.06
CA GLY A 83 3.83 -1.93 11.17
C GLY A 83 4.80 -3.04 11.58
N TRP A 84 4.69 -3.57 12.80
CA TRP A 84 5.53 -4.67 13.26
C TRP A 84 5.42 -5.91 12.36
N PHE A 85 4.21 -6.23 11.89
CA PHE A 85 4.00 -7.38 11.00
C PHE A 85 4.76 -7.22 9.67
N ALA A 86 4.60 -6.07 9.00
CA ALA A 86 5.32 -5.78 7.75
C ALA A 86 6.84 -5.66 7.92
N LEU A 87 7.35 -5.25 9.09
CA LEU A 87 8.79 -5.11 9.34
C LEU A 87 9.51 -6.43 9.59
N MET A 88 8.84 -7.40 10.20
CA MET A 88 9.45 -8.66 10.62
C MET A 88 9.34 -9.78 9.57
N GLY A 89 8.81 -9.47 8.38
CA GLY A 89 8.62 -10.45 7.31
C GLY A 89 7.58 -11.51 7.69
N GLY A 90 6.35 -11.05 7.93
CA GLY A 90 5.19 -11.89 8.25
C GLY A 90 5.02 -13.10 7.34
#